data_AF-A0A929GHG5-F1
#
_entry.id   AF-A0A929GHG5-F1
#
_cell.length_a   1.000
_cell.length_b   1.000
_cell.length_c   1.000
_cell.angle_alpha   90.00
_cell.angle_beta   90.00
_cell.angle_gamma   90.00
#
_symmetry.space_group_name_H-M   'P 1'
#
loop_
_entity.id
_entity.type
_entity.pdbx_description
1 polymer ?
#
loop_
_entity_poly.entity_id
_entity_poly.type
_entity_poly.pdbx_seq_one_letter_code
_entity_poly.pdbx_strand_id
1 'polypeptide(L)'
;MVKRLRFEDLYGDNPPLEYDPKEVQGICWSFKEGDEFIIEGEHGITNLPPAQFCSWAWDDIYKYVFALMVGGNPYWMKKKGACLAACTDGLNPVIFKIERLED
;
A
#
# COMPACT_ATOMS: atom_id res chain seq x y z
N MET A 1 -0.67 -3.39 8.44
CA MET A 1 0.71 -2.94 8.76
C MET A 1 1.29 -2.21 7.55
N VAL A 2 1.74 -0.97 7.76
CA VAL A 2 2.39 -0.12 6.75
C VAL A 2 3.89 -0.06 6.99
N LYS A 3 4.68 -0.19 5.91
CA LYS A 3 6.13 0.04 5.89
C LYS A 3 6.46 1.16 4.90
N ARG A 4 7.31 2.11 5.29
CA ARG A 4 7.80 3.14 4.38
C ARG A 4 9.20 2.74 3.90
N LEU A 5 9.45 2.94 2.62
CA LEU A 5 10.82 2.97 2.12
C LEU A 5 11.18 4.43 1.92
N ARG A 6 12.48 4.73 1.92
CA ARG A 6 12.95 6.04 1.45
C ARG A 6 13.33 5.93 0.00
N PHE A 7 13.28 7.07 -0.68
CA PHE A 7 13.74 7.20 -2.06
C PHE A 7 15.17 6.66 -2.23
N GLU A 8 16.07 6.98 -1.29
CA GLU A 8 17.47 6.55 -1.31
C GLU A 8 17.62 5.03 -1.12
N ASP A 9 16.66 4.37 -0.46
CA ASP A 9 16.69 2.92 -0.28
C ASP A 9 16.38 2.19 -1.60
N LEU A 10 15.76 2.87 -2.57
CA LEU A 10 15.45 2.33 -3.90
C LEU A 10 16.48 2.71 -4.96
N TYR A 11 16.94 3.98 -4.96
CA TYR A 11 17.75 4.53 -6.05
C TYR A 11 19.14 5.02 -5.60
N GLY A 12 19.44 5.03 -4.31
CA GLY A 12 20.65 5.65 -3.77
C GLY A 12 20.75 7.12 -4.17
N ASP A 13 21.93 7.55 -4.60
CA ASP A 13 22.21 8.93 -5.02
C ASP A 13 21.87 9.22 -6.51
N ASN A 14 21.30 8.25 -7.25
CA ASN A 14 21.08 8.37 -8.69
C ASN A 14 19.63 8.02 -9.12
N PRO A 15 18.67 8.93 -8.89
CA PRO A 15 17.31 8.81 -9.43
C PRO A 15 17.27 8.53 -10.94
N PRO A 16 16.25 7.79 -11.42
CA PRO A 16 16.00 7.66 -12.85
C PRO A 16 15.46 8.96 -13.50
N LEU A 17 15.01 9.94 -12.70
CA LEU A 17 14.42 11.20 -13.15
C LEU A 17 14.72 12.35 -12.16
N GLU A 18 14.93 13.56 -12.67
CA GLU A 18 15.00 14.77 -11.83
C GLU A 18 13.63 15.07 -11.19
N TYR A 19 13.62 15.58 -9.96
CA TYR A 19 12.41 15.90 -9.21
C TYR A 19 12.58 17.17 -8.38
N ASP A 20 11.46 17.83 -8.01
CA ASP A 20 11.48 18.97 -7.09
C ASP A 20 11.66 18.45 -5.65
N PRO A 21 12.79 18.76 -4.98
CA PRO A 21 13.03 18.32 -3.61
C PRO A 21 12.06 18.93 -2.57
N LYS A 22 11.26 19.93 -2.95
CA LYS A 22 10.18 20.44 -2.08
C LYS A 22 8.95 19.56 -2.08
N GLU A 23 8.66 18.93 -3.22
CA GLU A 23 7.48 18.09 -3.43
C GLU A 23 7.76 16.62 -3.11
N VAL A 24 9.02 16.19 -3.29
CA VAL A 24 9.46 14.82 -3.03
C VAL A 24 10.28 14.78 -1.76
N GLN A 25 9.65 14.33 -0.68
CA GLN A 25 10.32 14.15 0.62
C GLN A 25 10.92 12.75 0.77
N GLY A 26 10.77 11.89 -0.25
CA GLY A 26 11.16 10.48 -0.20
C GLY A 26 10.27 9.65 0.72
N ILE A 27 9.22 10.25 1.29
CA ILE A 27 8.37 9.68 2.32
C ILE A 27 6.91 10.18 2.10
N CYS A 28 5.92 9.28 2.03
CA CYS A 28 4.51 9.67 1.80
C CYS A 28 3.81 10.29 3.03
N TRP A 29 3.35 11.55 2.97
CA TRP A 29 2.74 12.26 4.11
C TRP A 29 1.40 11.66 4.59
N SER A 30 0.69 10.90 3.74
CA SER A 30 -0.62 10.34 4.08
C SER A 30 -0.57 9.19 5.07
N PHE A 31 0.59 8.56 5.27
CA PHE A 31 0.74 7.38 6.11
C PHE A 31 1.91 7.50 7.09
N LYS A 32 1.77 6.85 8.24
CA LYS A 32 2.82 6.66 9.23
C LYS A 32 3.14 5.16 9.35
N GLU A 33 4.40 4.84 9.65
CA GLU A 33 4.75 3.45 9.91
C GLU A 33 3.99 2.93 11.12
N GLY A 34 3.51 1.69 11.01
CA GLY A 34 2.64 1.10 12.02
C GLY A 34 1.17 1.45 11.88
N ASP A 35 0.76 2.26 10.89
CA ASP A 35 -0.66 2.45 10.60
C ASP A 35 -1.32 1.09 10.30
N GLU A 36 -2.52 0.92 10.85
CA GLU A 36 -3.35 -0.26 10.70
C GLU A 36 -4.78 0.16 10.33
N PHE A 37 -5.33 -0.53 9.34
CA PHE A 37 -6.67 -0.28 8.84
C PHE A 37 -7.37 -1.63 8.77
N ILE A 38 -8.52 -1.73 9.43
CA ILE A 38 -9.41 -2.88 9.32
C ILE A 38 -10.44 -2.56 8.24
N ILE A 39 -10.52 -3.43 7.24
CA ILE A 39 -11.42 -3.27 6.09
C ILE A 39 -12.58 -4.26 6.26
N GLU A 40 -13.77 -3.73 6.48
CA GLU A 40 -14.99 -4.51 6.65
C GLU A 40 -16.10 -3.97 5.72
N GLY A 41 -17.09 -4.81 5.46
CA GLY A 41 -18.34 -4.39 4.82
C GLY A 41 -18.17 -3.80 3.42
N GLU A 42 -18.87 -2.69 3.17
CA GLU A 42 -18.99 -2.09 1.84
C GLU A 42 -17.66 -1.64 1.24
N HIS A 43 -16.72 -1.15 2.06
CA HIS A 43 -15.43 -0.61 1.58
C HIS A 43 -14.65 -1.62 0.74
N GLY A 44 -14.59 -2.87 1.21
CA GLY A 44 -13.91 -3.94 0.51
C GLY A 44 -14.60 -4.44 -0.74
N ILE A 45 -15.87 -4.08 -0.95
CA ILE A 45 -16.72 -4.57 -2.06
C ILE A 45 -16.97 -3.47 -3.11
N THR A 46 -16.99 -2.20 -2.72
CA THR A 46 -17.40 -1.06 -3.58
C THR A 46 -16.23 -0.17 -4.04
N ASN A 47 -14.99 -0.58 -3.82
CA ASN A 47 -13.79 0.24 -4.05
C ASN A 47 -13.85 1.62 -3.36
N LEU A 48 -14.53 1.72 -2.22
CA LEU A 48 -14.57 2.95 -1.43
C LEU A 48 -13.45 2.89 -0.38
N PRO A 49 -12.48 3.83 -0.41
CA PRO A 49 -11.43 3.87 0.59
C PRO A 49 -12.04 4.05 1.99
N PRO A 50 -11.48 3.41 3.03
CA PRO A 50 -11.80 3.74 4.40
C PRO A 50 -11.54 5.21 4.70
N ALA A 51 -12.22 5.75 5.69
CA ALA A 51 -11.96 7.11 6.16
C ALA A 51 -10.46 7.30 6.46
N GLN A 52 -9.90 8.41 6.00
CA GLN A 52 -8.49 8.79 6.19
C GLN A 52 -7.48 7.91 5.43
N PHE A 53 -7.91 6.91 4.65
CA PHE A 53 -7.03 6.20 3.74
C PHE A 53 -6.82 7.04 2.47
N CYS A 54 -5.57 7.18 2.01
CA CYS A 54 -5.27 7.88 0.77
C CYS A 54 -5.97 7.20 -0.43
N SER A 55 -6.86 7.91 -1.12
CA SER A 55 -7.66 7.35 -2.22
C SER A 55 -6.80 6.81 -3.37
N TRP A 56 -5.66 7.44 -3.66
CA TRP A 56 -4.71 6.97 -4.67
C TRP A 56 -4.11 5.61 -4.29
N ALA A 57 -3.55 5.52 -3.08
CA ALA A 57 -2.99 4.27 -2.60
C ALA A 57 -4.04 3.18 -2.47
N TRP A 58 -5.29 3.54 -2.15
CA TRP A 58 -6.41 2.60 -2.09
C TRP A 58 -6.70 1.98 -3.44
N ASP A 59 -6.86 2.78 -4.50
CA ASP A 59 -7.13 2.27 -5.85
C ASP A 59 -6.05 1.27 -6.30
N ASP A 60 -4.78 1.59 -6.01
CA ASP A 60 -3.64 0.72 -6.32
C ASP A 60 -3.74 -0.66 -5.65
N ILE A 61 -4.09 -0.69 -4.37
CA ILE A 61 -4.10 -1.92 -3.57
C ILE A 61 -5.46 -2.63 -3.54
N TYR A 62 -6.53 -1.97 -3.95
CA TYR A 62 -7.91 -2.46 -3.81
C TYR A 62 -8.10 -3.85 -4.40
N LYS A 63 -7.55 -4.10 -5.59
CA LYS A 63 -7.61 -5.41 -6.24
C LYS A 63 -7.09 -6.56 -5.36
N TYR A 64 -6.08 -6.31 -4.54
CA TYR A 64 -5.53 -7.30 -3.61
C TYR A 64 -6.41 -7.45 -2.36
N VAL A 65 -6.91 -6.33 -1.83
CA VAL A 65 -7.86 -6.32 -0.70
C VAL A 65 -9.10 -7.12 -1.07
N PHE A 66 -9.73 -6.80 -2.22
CA PHE A 66 -10.89 -7.51 -2.74
C PHE A 66 -10.60 -8.99 -2.98
N ALA A 67 -9.50 -9.33 -3.67
CA ALA A 67 -9.14 -10.72 -3.93
C ALA A 67 -8.98 -11.54 -2.65
N LEU A 68 -8.30 -10.99 -1.64
CA LEU A 68 -8.15 -11.67 -0.33
C LEU A 68 -9.49 -11.80 0.38
N MET A 69 -10.33 -10.76 0.36
CA MET A 69 -11.65 -10.74 0.98
C MET A 69 -12.58 -11.82 0.43
N VAL A 70 -12.57 -12.06 -0.89
CA VAL A 70 -13.41 -13.09 -1.53
C VAL A 70 -12.80 -14.51 -1.52
N GLY A 71 -11.77 -14.76 -0.70
CA GLY A 71 -11.19 -16.10 -0.56
C GLY A 71 -9.93 -16.35 -1.41
N GLY A 72 -9.58 -15.43 -2.30
CA GLY A 72 -8.44 -15.54 -3.21
C GLY A 72 -7.08 -15.54 -2.51
N ASN A 73 -6.08 -16.08 -3.19
CA ASN A 73 -4.70 -16.15 -2.67
C ASN A 73 -3.71 -15.88 -3.81
N PRO A 74 -2.86 -14.85 -3.71
CA PRO A 74 -1.83 -14.60 -4.71
C PRO A 74 -0.85 -15.77 -4.83
N TYR A 75 -0.67 -16.29 -6.05
CA TYR A 75 0.15 -17.49 -6.29
C TYR A 75 1.64 -17.30 -5.95
N TRP A 76 2.11 -16.05 -5.91
CA TRP A 76 3.49 -15.70 -5.58
C TRP A 76 3.73 -15.56 -4.07
N MET A 77 2.70 -15.69 -3.23
CA MET A 77 2.82 -15.61 -1.77
C MET A 77 2.75 -17.01 -1.16
N LYS A 78 3.73 -17.35 -0.30
CA LYS A 78 3.73 -18.62 0.45
C LYS A 78 2.62 -18.69 1.50
N LYS A 79 2.37 -17.56 2.19
CA LYS A 79 1.30 -17.45 3.19
C LYS A 79 -0.03 -17.19 2.47
N LYS A 80 -1.00 -18.09 2.63
CA LYS A 80 -2.38 -17.87 2.18
C LYS A 80 -3.02 -16.74 2.99
N GLY A 81 -3.95 -16.02 2.37
CA GLY A 81 -4.67 -14.91 2.99
C GLY A 81 -3.82 -13.66 3.18
N ALA A 82 -2.60 -13.57 2.62
CA ALA A 82 -1.75 -12.41 2.80
C ALA A 82 -0.96 -12.05 1.53
N CYS A 83 -0.68 -10.76 1.38
CA CYS A 83 0.24 -10.27 0.35
C CYS A 83 0.88 -8.93 0.74
N LEU A 84 1.90 -8.57 -0.03
CA LEU A 84 2.47 -7.22 -0.06
C LEU A 84 1.99 -6.53 -1.32
N ALA A 85 1.59 -5.27 -1.19
CA ALA A 85 1.28 -4.36 -2.28
C ALA A 85 1.87 -2.98 -1.97
N ALA A 86 1.95 -2.10 -2.96
CA ALA A 86 2.53 -0.77 -2.76
C ALA A 86 1.66 0.31 -3.42
N CYS A 87 1.78 1.53 -2.91
CA CYS A 87 1.39 2.73 -3.67
C CYS A 87 2.26 2.81 -4.92
N THR A 88 1.68 3.24 -6.04
CA THR A 88 2.39 3.40 -7.31
C THR A 88 3.24 4.67 -7.39
N ASP A 89 3.17 5.56 -6.38
CA ASP A 89 4.11 6.67 -6.23
C ASP A 89 5.52 6.13 -5.93
N GLY A 90 6.34 6.06 -6.98
CA GLY A 90 7.71 5.55 -6.92
C GLY A 90 8.72 6.50 -6.26
N LEU A 91 8.33 7.75 -5.98
CA LEU A 91 9.18 8.74 -5.32
C LEU A 91 8.88 8.83 -3.81
N ASN A 92 7.66 8.49 -3.40
CA ASN A 92 7.26 8.40 -2.00
C ASN A 92 6.73 7.00 -1.66
N PRO A 93 7.59 5.96 -1.70
CA PRO A 93 7.15 4.58 -1.67
C PRO A 93 6.52 4.18 -0.33
N VAL A 94 5.36 3.53 -0.41
CA VAL A 94 4.68 2.92 0.73
C VAL A 94 4.34 1.47 0.40
N ILE A 95 4.79 0.55 1.25
CA ILE A 95 4.51 -0.88 1.13
C ILE A 95 3.51 -1.28 2.21
N PHE A 96 2.41 -1.88 1.79
CA PHE A 96 1.35 -2.39 2.64
C PHE A 96 1.49 -3.90 2.79
N LYS A 97 1.46 -4.37 4.03
CA LYS A 97 1.12 -5.76 4.33
C LYS A 97 -0.40 -5.84 4.47
N ILE A 98 -1.01 -6.61 3.58
CA ILE A 98 -2.45 -6.86 3.54
C ILE A 98 -2.66 -8.31 3.96
N GLU A 99 -3.53 -8.51 4.94
CA GLU A 99 -3.85 -9.84 5.45
C GLU A 99 -5.34 -9.93 5.73
N ARG A 100 -5.95 -11.03 5.29
CA ARG A 100 -7.31 -11.41 5.67
C ARG A 100 -7.26 -11.87 7.13
N LEU A 101 -8.13 -11.32 7.95
CA LEU A 101 -8.35 -11.80 9.29
C LEU A 101 -9.18 -13.09 9.24
N GLU A 102 -8.76 -14.08 10.00
CA GLU A 102 -9.50 -15.32 10.23
C GLU A 102 -10.12 -15.23 11.62
N ASP A 103 -11.34 -15.75 11.79
CA ASP A 103 -12.04 -15.81 13.08
C ASP A 103 -11.35 -16.77 14.07
#